data_AF-A0A2T0YKA1-F1
#
_entry.id   AF-A0A2T0YKA1-F1
#
_cell.length_a   1.000
_cell.length_b   1.000
_cell.length_c   1.000
_cell.angle_alpha   90.00
_cell.angle_beta   90.00
_cell.angle_gamma   90.00
#
_symmetry.space_group_name_H-M   'P 1'
#
loop_
_entity.id
_entity.type
_entity.pdbx_description
1 polymer ?
#
loop_
_entity_poly.entity_id
_entity_poly.type
_entity_poly.pdbx_seq_one_letter_code
_entity_poly.pdbx_strand_id
1 'polypeptide(L)'
;MFYASELFAEDASVREAGMEESPDDLIDLISEVLVTAAERRLHRPLSRRYVAQQEDLSRVRGRIDHLQTYERNLQTRGRVACSFDELSVDHLLNQVITSGLIIAERASRNAGLRERAATARRTFHWSGVSRQFVSAAKAESLTLGRNDEAERRCASAARLLLQMGLLTEDIGTDRAVTPRLDIDRWRLIYEAAVRGFFHAVLQEPWRVRLAQEQHRWPLQDPSAGMARFMPTMETDVVLRRPGERIVIETKFTSPISVHSQFGGQTFKRDHLFQLQTYLTTMARVPGERLTGVLLYPQVEDAVDMTAKVGAHTLRVKTIDLTGTSATIRDELLSVVAGA
;
A
#
# COMPACT_ATOMS: atom_id res chain seq x y z
N MET A 1 2.29 -4.88 6.48
CA MET A 1 1.64 -3.60 6.14
C MET A 1 2.56 -2.41 6.41
N PHE A 2 3.20 -2.35 7.59
CA PHE A 2 4.20 -1.32 7.96
C PHE A 2 5.29 -1.05 6.93
N TYR A 3 5.96 -2.11 6.51
CA TYR A 3 7.03 -2.06 5.52
C TYR A 3 6.57 -1.53 4.15
N ALA A 4 5.29 -1.65 3.81
CA ALA A 4 4.71 -1.18 2.54
C ALA A 4 4.58 0.35 2.44
N SER A 5 4.68 1.06 3.56
CA SER A 5 4.44 2.51 3.59
C SER A 5 5.63 3.28 3.05
N GLU A 6 5.34 4.30 2.23
CA GLU A 6 6.34 5.31 1.83
C GLU A 6 7.05 5.92 3.04
N LEU A 7 6.35 6.07 4.18
CA LEU A 7 6.96 6.60 5.40
C LEU A 7 8.04 5.66 5.94
N PHE A 8 7.79 4.35 5.93
CA PHE A 8 8.77 3.36 6.37
C PHE A 8 9.95 3.27 5.39
N ALA A 9 9.75 3.52 4.10
CA ALA A 9 10.85 3.58 3.15
C ALA A 9 11.79 4.77 3.41
N GLU A 10 11.21 5.95 3.67
CA GLU A 10 11.92 7.23 3.71
C GLU A 10 12.48 7.60 5.09
N ASP A 11 11.90 7.09 6.18
CA ASP A 11 12.22 7.50 7.54
C ASP A 11 13.01 6.43 8.32
N ALA A 12 14.31 6.67 8.51
CA ALA A 12 15.21 5.78 9.23
C ALA A 12 14.77 5.52 10.69
N SER A 13 14.19 6.52 11.36
CA SER A 13 13.75 6.36 12.76
C SER A 13 12.53 5.46 12.88
N VAL A 14 11.59 5.56 11.94
CA VAL A 14 10.43 4.67 11.85
C VAL A 14 10.84 3.26 11.44
N ARG A 15 11.90 3.14 10.62
CA ARG A 15 12.49 1.85 10.26
C ARG A 15 13.07 1.12 11.44
N GLU A 16 13.91 1.79 12.23
CA GLU A 16 14.60 1.18 13.36
C GLU A 16 13.61 0.72 14.44
N ALA A 17 12.66 1.58 14.82
CA ALA A 17 11.68 1.23 15.86
C ALA A 17 10.66 0.18 15.40
N GLY A 18 10.23 0.20 14.12
CA GLY A 18 9.36 -0.85 13.58
C GLY A 18 10.03 -2.24 13.44
N MET A 19 11.34 -2.35 13.69
CA MET A 19 12.07 -3.62 13.72
C MET A 19 12.12 -4.26 15.11
N GLU A 20 11.88 -3.50 16.19
CA GLU A 20 12.13 -3.94 17.57
C GLU A 20 10.89 -3.81 18.50
N GLU A 21 9.88 -3.01 18.15
CA GLU A 21 8.79 -2.65 19.07
C GLU A 21 7.44 -3.35 18.80
N SER A 22 6.56 -3.33 19.81
CA SER A 22 5.19 -3.88 19.77
C SER A 22 4.30 -3.09 18.79
N PRO A 23 3.24 -3.69 18.19
CA PRO A 23 2.31 -2.97 17.31
C PRO A 23 1.73 -1.68 17.92
N ASP A 24 1.51 -1.65 19.23
CA ASP A 24 1.00 -0.48 19.94
C ASP A 24 2.05 0.64 20.10
N ASP A 25 3.32 0.29 20.31
CA ASP A 25 4.44 1.24 20.37
C ASP A 25 4.62 1.92 19.00
N LEU A 26 4.40 1.16 17.94
CA LEU A 26 4.50 1.64 16.57
C LEU A 26 3.36 2.59 16.20
N ILE A 27 2.14 2.40 16.73
CA ILE A 27 1.06 3.39 16.61
C ILE A 27 1.48 4.71 17.26
N ASP A 28 2.07 4.66 18.45
CA ASP A 28 2.55 5.85 19.16
C ASP A 28 3.65 6.56 18.36
N LEU A 29 4.60 5.81 17.81
CA LEU A 29 5.67 6.37 16.99
C LEU A 29 5.16 7.03 15.69
N ILE A 30 4.33 6.33 14.93
CA ILE A 30 3.81 6.88 13.66
C ILE A 30 2.90 8.09 13.96
N SER A 31 2.16 8.04 15.07
CA SER A 31 1.39 9.19 15.57
C SER A 31 2.30 10.37 15.89
N GLU A 32 3.45 10.15 16.54
CA GLU A 32 4.43 11.20 16.84
C GLU A 32 4.99 11.83 15.56
N VAL A 33 5.31 11.02 14.55
CA VAL A 33 5.76 11.50 13.24
C VAL A 33 4.68 12.32 12.55
N LEU A 34 3.44 11.81 12.51
CA LEU A 34 2.30 12.53 11.91
C LEU A 34 2.07 13.87 12.61
N VAL A 35 1.98 13.88 13.94
CA VAL A 35 1.66 15.06 14.74
C VAL A 35 2.76 16.11 14.60
N THR A 36 4.03 15.72 14.69
CA THR A 36 5.15 16.63 14.50
C THR A 36 5.18 17.21 13.08
N ALA A 37 4.90 16.38 12.05
CA ALA A 37 4.82 16.86 10.68
C ALA A 37 3.62 17.81 10.47
N ALA A 38 2.48 17.52 11.09
CA ALA A 38 1.28 18.35 11.03
C ALA A 38 1.48 19.70 11.74
N GLU A 39 2.12 19.73 12.91
CA GLU A 39 2.48 20.97 13.61
C GLU A 39 3.41 21.85 12.77
N ARG A 40 4.47 21.25 12.20
CA ARG A 40 5.36 21.94 11.23
C ARG A 40 4.59 22.48 10.03
N ARG A 41 3.61 21.71 9.53
CA ARG A 41 2.80 22.10 8.40
C ARG A 41 1.89 23.29 8.71
N LEU A 42 1.35 23.36 9.92
CA LEU A 42 0.47 24.44 10.38
C LEU A 42 1.21 25.78 10.57
N HIS A 43 2.54 25.79 10.64
CA HIS A 43 3.33 27.03 10.60
C HIS A 43 3.35 27.71 9.22
N ARG A 44 2.79 27.10 8.18
CA ARG A 44 2.65 27.66 6.83
C ARG A 44 1.20 27.59 6.36
N PRO A 45 0.76 28.47 5.44
CA PRO A 45 -0.58 28.38 4.86
C PRO A 45 -0.85 26.98 4.29
N LEU A 46 -2.02 26.40 4.59
CA LEU A 46 -2.41 25.09 4.06
C LEU A 46 -2.49 25.11 2.54
N SER A 47 -2.13 23.99 1.91
CA SER A 47 -2.19 23.85 0.46
C SER A 47 -3.65 24.02 0.03
N ARG A 48 -3.83 24.69 -1.12
CA ARG A 48 -5.14 24.82 -1.75
C ARG A 48 -5.13 24.06 -3.05
N ARG A 49 -6.22 23.38 -3.35
CA ARG A 49 -6.41 22.67 -4.62
C ARG A 49 -7.77 23.03 -5.20
N TYR A 50 -7.85 22.96 -6.53
CA TYR A 50 -9.13 23.03 -7.22
C TYR A 50 -9.94 21.77 -6.92
N VAL A 51 -11.12 21.98 -6.35
CA VAL A 51 -12.11 20.94 -6.08
C VAL A 51 -13.34 21.24 -6.94
N ALA A 52 -13.79 20.25 -7.70
CA ALA A 52 -15.00 20.37 -8.49
C ALA A 52 -16.21 20.49 -7.55
N GLN A 53 -16.99 21.56 -7.73
CA GLN A 53 -18.22 21.84 -7.00
C GLN A 53 -19.40 21.81 -7.95
N GLN A 54 -20.56 21.39 -7.43
CA GLN A 54 -21.85 21.48 -8.12
C GLN A 54 -22.85 22.16 -7.20
N GLU A 55 -23.36 23.32 -7.63
CA GLU A 55 -24.30 24.12 -6.83
C GLU A 55 -25.39 24.77 -7.69
N ASP A 56 -26.58 24.92 -7.11
CA ASP A 56 -27.72 25.63 -7.72
C ASP A 56 -27.63 27.13 -7.37
N LEU A 57 -27.10 27.93 -8.29
CA LEU A 57 -26.77 29.34 -8.07
C LEU A 57 -27.76 30.28 -8.75
N SER A 58 -27.97 31.47 -8.18
CA SER A 58 -28.75 32.55 -8.84
C SER A 58 -27.98 33.31 -9.92
N ARG A 59 -26.73 32.93 -10.17
CA ARG A 59 -25.85 33.49 -11.19
C ARG A 59 -25.03 32.37 -11.83
N VAL A 60 -24.65 32.54 -13.08
CA VAL A 60 -23.81 31.57 -13.78
C VAL A 60 -22.38 31.64 -13.23
N ARG A 61 -21.86 30.49 -12.80
CA ARG A 61 -20.45 30.30 -12.39
C ARG A 61 -19.93 29.01 -13.02
N GLY A 62 -18.87 29.09 -13.83
CA GLY A 62 -18.35 27.93 -14.55
C GLY A 62 -19.31 27.41 -15.62
N ARG A 63 -19.48 26.08 -15.70
CA ARG A 63 -20.30 25.41 -16.71
C ARG A 63 -21.70 25.12 -16.18
N ILE A 64 -22.71 25.47 -16.97
CA ILE A 64 -24.11 25.16 -16.68
C ILE A 64 -24.39 23.68 -16.92
N ASP A 65 -25.02 23.01 -15.95
CA ASP A 65 -25.66 21.72 -16.14
C ASP A 65 -27.10 21.97 -16.61
N HIS A 66 -27.28 21.99 -17.92
CA HIS A 66 -28.58 22.24 -18.53
C HIS A 66 -29.59 21.15 -18.13
N LEU A 67 -29.18 19.89 -18.09
CA LEU A 67 -30.05 18.76 -17.76
C LEU A 67 -30.62 18.91 -16.35
N GLN A 68 -29.76 19.07 -15.34
CA GLN A 68 -30.21 19.26 -13.96
C GLN A 68 -31.02 20.53 -13.77
N THR A 69 -30.66 21.61 -14.49
CA THR A 69 -31.40 22.87 -14.45
C THR A 69 -32.85 22.71 -14.93
N TYR A 70 -33.06 21.97 -16.01
CA TYR A 70 -34.39 21.68 -16.55
C TYR A 70 -35.16 20.67 -15.69
N GLU A 71 -34.55 19.52 -15.34
CA GLU A 71 -35.21 18.48 -14.56
C GLU A 71 -35.72 18.98 -13.20
N ARG A 72 -34.95 19.87 -12.54
CA ARG A 72 -35.30 20.44 -11.24
C ARG A 72 -36.09 21.74 -11.33
N ASN A 73 -36.46 22.19 -12.54
CA ASN A 73 -37.17 23.45 -12.80
C ASN A 73 -36.52 24.68 -12.14
N LEU A 74 -35.18 24.73 -12.06
CA LEU A 74 -34.46 25.77 -11.31
C LEU A 74 -34.69 27.17 -11.85
N GLN A 75 -34.97 27.30 -13.15
CA GLN A 75 -35.23 28.58 -13.81
C GLN A 75 -36.45 29.30 -13.22
N THR A 76 -37.49 28.56 -12.83
CA THR A 76 -38.69 29.15 -12.17
C THR A 76 -38.38 29.78 -10.81
N ARG A 77 -37.26 29.38 -10.19
CA ARG A 77 -36.76 29.90 -8.92
C ARG A 77 -35.60 30.88 -9.09
N GLY A 78 -35.32 31.30 -10.33
CA GLY A 78 -34.19 32.16 -10.66
C GLY A 78 -32.82 31.54 -10.36
N ARG A 79 -32.70 30.21 -10.46
CA ARG A 79 -31.45 29.46 -10.22
C ARG A 79 -31.03 28.63 -11.43
N VAL A 80 -29.76 28.27 -11.47
CA VAL A 80 -29.15 27.43 -12.52
C VAL A 80 -28.16 26.47 -11.85
N ALA A 81 -28.22 25.19 -12.20
CA ALA A 81 -27.26 24.19 -11.73
C ALA A 81 -25.91 24.47 -12.42
N CYS A 82 -24.89 24.75 -11.63
CA CYS A 82 -23.58 25.15 -12.10
C CYS A 82 -22.52 24.16 -11.60
N SER A 83 -21.55 23.85 -12.46
CA SER A 83 -20.36 23.07 -12.15
C SER A 83 -19.11 23.93 -12.35
N PHE A 84 -18.29 24.06 -11.31
CA PHE A 84 -17.11 24.91 -11.34
C PHE A 84 -16.03 24.40 -10.40
N ASP A 85 -14.78 24.77 -10.68
CA ASP A 85 -13.66 24.45 -9.81
C ASP A 85 -13.44 25.56 -8.79
N GLU A 86 -13.43 25.20 -7.51
CA GLU A 86 -13.16 26.13 -6.41
C GLU A 86 -11.83 25.82 -5.75
N LEU A 87 -11.02 26.86 -5.55
CA LEU A 87 -9.75 26.74 -4.86
C LEU A 87 -10.00 26.63 -3.35
N SER A 88 -9.97 25.41 -2.84
CA SER A 88 -10.29 25.08 -1.44
C SER A 88 -9.09 24.47 -0.71
N VAL A 89 -9.01 24.72 0.60
CA VAL A 89 -8.14 23.98 1.52
C VAL A 89 -8.74 22.61 1.89
N ASP A 90 -10.06 22.45 1.75
CA ASP A 90 -10.78 21.22 2.04
C ASP A 90 -10.71 20.27 0.84
N HIS A 91 -9.53 19.68 0.64
CA HIS A 91 -9.29 18.67 -0.40
C HIS A 91 -8.74 17.38 0.20
N LEU A 92 -8.75 16.29 -0.58
CA LEU A 92 -8.47 14.93 -0.12
C LEU A 92 -7.19 14.80 0.74
N LEU A 93 -6.09 15.42 0.34
CA LEU A 93 -4.83 15.39 1.12
C LEU A 93 -5.02 15.90 2.55
N ASN A 94 -5.61 17.10 2.73
CA ASN A 94 -5.82 17.67 4.07
C ASN A 94 -6.87 16.88 4.87
N GLN A 95 -7.85 16.28 4.19
CA GLN A 95 -8.83 15.39 4.82
C GLN A 95 -8.19 14.07 5.28
N VAL A 96 -7.25 13.51 4.51
CA VAL A 96 -6.47 12.32 4.89
C VAL A 96 -5.61 12.61 6.12
N ILE A 97 -4.88 13.73 6.14
CA ILE A 97 -4.10 14.16 7.32
C ILE A 97 -5.00 14.30 8.54
N THR A 98 -6.14 15.00 8.40
CA THR A 98 -7.12 15.18 9.48
C THR A 98 -7.65 13.84 9.99
N SER A 99 -7.89 12.87 9.10
CA SER A 99 -8.36 11.53 9.46
C SER A 99 -7.27 10.73 10.18
N GLY A 100 -6.00 10.84 9.76
CA GLY A 100 -4.86 10.26 10.48
C GLY A 100 -4.73 10.84 11.89
N LEU A 101 -4.92 12.16 12.07
CA LEU A 101 -4.89 12.81 13.38
C LEU A 101 -6.03 12.31 14.30
N ILE A 102 -7.19 11.97 13.75
CA ILE A 102 -8.29 11.34 14.51
C ILE A 102 -7.87 9.96 15.02
N ILE A 103 -7.18 9.16 14.21
CA ILE A 103 -6.66 7.85 14.64
C ILE A 103 -5.59 8.02 15.71
N ALA A 104 -4.64 8.93 15.53
CA ALA A 104 -3.61 9.24 16.52
C ALA A 104 -4.21 9.69 17.87
N GLU A 105 -5.23 10.54 17.84
CA GLU A 105 -5.96 10.99 19.05
C GLU A 105 -6.63 9.84 19.81
N ARG A 106 -7.10 8.79 19.11
CA ARG A 106 -7.86 7.68 19.71
C ARG A 106 -7.01 6.50 20.11
N ALA A 107 -6.04 6.13 19.27
CA ALA A 107 -5.27 4.89 19.40
C ALA A 107 -3.96 5.06 20.16
N SER A 108 -3.43 6.30 20.26
CA SER A 108 -2.18 6.54 20.99
C SER A 108 -2.34 6.34 22.50
N ARG A 109 -1.41 5.62 23.12
CA ARG A 109 -1.38 5.42 24.59
C ARG A 109 -0.79 6.63 25.31
N ASN A 110 0.05 7.41 24.63
CA ASN A 110 0.64 8.63 25.17
C ASN A 110 -0.39 9.78 25.25
N ALA A 111 -0.72 10.21 26.47
CA ALA A 111 -1.69 11.28 26.71
C ALA A 111 -1.30 12.63 26.09
N GLY A 112 -0.02 13.00 26.16
CA GLY A 112 0.48 14.24 25.56
C GLY A 112 0.40 14.22 24.04
N LEU A 113 0.65 13.05 23.43
CA LEU A 113 0.52 12.87 21.99
C LEU A 113 -0.93 12.97 21.52
N ARG A 114 -1.87 12.37 22.26
CA ARG A 114 -3.32 12.52 21.99
C ARG A 114 -3.76 13.99 22.02
N GLU A 115 -3.28 14.76 23.00
CA GLU A 115 -3.62 16.18 23.14
C GLU A 115 -3.05 17.03 21.99
N ARG A 116 -1.80 16.77 21.60
CA ARG A 116 -1.17 17.43 20.44
C ARG A 116 -1.91 17.09 19.14
N ALA A 117 -2.27 15.82 18.93
CA ALA A 117 -3.06 15.38 17.78
C ALA A 117 -4.41 16.10 17.72
N ALA A 118 -5.13 16.17 18.85
CA ALA A 118 -6.40 16.87 18.96
C ALA A 118 -6.25 18.38 18.68
N THR A 119 -5.16 18.99 19.14
CA THR A 119 -4.85 20.42 18.89
C THR A 119 -4.58 20.69 17.43
N ALA A 120 -3.70 19.90 16.80
CA ALA A 120 -3.43 20.01 15.37
C ALA A 120 -4.72 19.84 14.55
N ARG A 121 -5.54 18.83 14.87
CA ARG A 121 -6.83 18.58 14.21
C ARG A 121 -7.77 19.77 14.33
N ARG A 122 -7.88 20.39 15.51
CA ARG A 122 -8.69 21.61 15.71
C ARG A 122 -8.18 22.77 14.85
N THR A 123 -6.87 22.95 14.73
CA THR A 123 -6.28 24.02 13.90
C THR A 123 -6.52 23.79 12.40
N PHE A 124 -6.42 22.54 11.92
CA PHE A 124 -6.81 22.19 10.54
C PHE A 124 -8.28 22.54 10.28
N HIS A 125 -9.15 22.21 11.23
CA HIS A 125 -10.56 22.55 11.14
C HIS A 125 -10.82 24.07 11.11
N TRP A 126 -10.17 24.85 11.99
CA TRP A 126 -10.27 26.31 11.98
C TRP A 126 -9.70 26.94 10.71
N SER A 127 -8.77 26.25 10.04
CA SER A 127 -8.23 26.68 8.75
C SER A 127 -9.17 26.40 7.58
N GLY A 128 -10.30 25.72 7.80
CA GLY A 128 -11.34 25.45 6.79
C GLY A 128 -11.38 24.02 6.26
N VAL A 129 -10.66 23.07 6.87
CA VAL A 129 -10.71 21.65 6.49
C VAL A 129 -11.87 20.94 7.19
N SER A 130 -12.66 20.16 6.45
CA SER A 130 -13.82 19.47 7.01
C SER A 130 -13.43 18.39 8.02
N ARG A 131 -14.36 18.08 8.94
CA ARG A 131 -14.21 16.97 9.91
C ARG A 131 -14.59 15.61 9.31
N GLN A 132 -14.79 15.53 8.00
CA GLN A 132 -15.23 14.30 7.37
C GLN A 132 -14.11 13.26 7.43
N PHE A 133 -14.42 12.10 8.01
CA PHE A 133 -13.46 11.00 8.05
C PHE A 133 -13.30 10.37 6.67
N VAL A 134 -12.05 10.20 6.25
CA VAL A 134 -11.66 9.54 5.01
C VAL A 134 -11.28 8.10 5.33
N SER A 135 -11.93 7.13 4.68
CA SER A 135 -11.56 5.72 4.81
C SER A 135 -10.19 5.45 4.19
N ALA A 136 -9.47 4.43 4.66
CA ALA A 136 -8.17 4.09 4.06
C ALA A 136 -8.29 3.81 2.56
N ALA A 137 -9.35 3.14 2.11
CA ALA A 137 -9.60 2.90 0.69
C ALA A 137 -9.69 4.20 -0.13
N LYS A 138 -10.32 5.25 0.41
CA LYS A 138 -10.35 6.57 -0.23
C LYS A 138 -9.01 7.31 -0.10
N ALA A 139 -8.24 7.04 0.95
CA ALA A 139 -6.89 7.59 1.12
C ALA A 139 -5.86 7.01 0.13
N GLU A 140 -6.07 5.78 -0.36
CA GLU A 140 -5.24 5.17 -1.41
C GLU A 140 -5.37 5.90 -2.76
N SER A 141 -6.53 6.47 -3.07
CA SER A 141 -6.72 7.20 -4.33
C SER A 141 -6.04 8.57 -4.35
N LEU A 142 -5.54 9.04 -3.20
CA LEU A 142 -4.75 10.27 -3.14
C LEU A 142 -3.47 10.08 -3.98
N THR A 143 -3.18 11.02 -4.86
CA THR A 143 -1.93 11.05 -5.60
C THR A 143 -1.13 12.26 -5.16
N LEU A 144 0.12 12.05 -4.76
CA LEU A 144 1.03 13.10 -4.33
C LEU A 144 1.89 13.53 -5.52
N GLY A 145 1.81 14.81 -5.87
CA GLY A 145 2.63 15.41 -6.92
C GLY A 145 3.96 15.95 -6.39
N ARG A 146 4.76 16.54 -7.29
CA ARG A 146 6.05 17.16 -6.93
C ARG A 146 5.91 18.36 -5.98
N ASN A 147 4.77 19.04 -6.03
CA ASN A 147 4.51 20.21 -5.19
C ASN A 147 4.07 19.85 -3.77
N ASP A 148 3.84 18.56 -3.49
CA ASP A 148 3.36 18.06 -2.21
C ASP A 148 4.50 17.51 -1.35
N GLU A 149 5.75 17.81 -1.68
CA GLU A 149 6.92 17.25 -0.99
C GLU A 149 6.92 17.60 0.51
N ALA A 150 6.47 18.81 0.85
CA ALA A 150 6.35 19.25 2.24
C ALA A 150 5.25 18.49 2.99
N GLU A 151 4.20 18.05 2.29
CA GLU A 151 3.07 17.30 2.81
C GLU A 151 3.28 15.79 2.75
N ARG A 152 4.23 15.28 1.94
CA ARG A 152 4.44 13.85 1.67
C ARG A 152 4.59 13.07 2.96
N ARG A 153 5.52 13.45 3.82
CA ARG A 153 5.77 12.77 5.10
C ARG A 153 4.52 12.74 5.98
N CYS A 154 3.77 13.85 6.03
CA CYS A 154 2.54 13.96 6.82
C CYS A 154 1.42 13.07 6.24
N ALA A 155 1.22 13.11 4.93
CA ALA A 155 0.22 12.31 4.23
C ALA A 155 0.53 10.81 4.30
N SER A 156 1.81 10.42 4.16
CA SER A 156 2.24 9.01 4.23
C SER A 156 2.11 8.45 5.64
N ALA A 157 2.39 9.23 6.68
CA ALA A 157 2.10 8.84 8.07
C ALA A 157 0.61 8.71 8.35
N ALA A 158 -0.20 9.66 7.87
CA ALA A 158 -1.65 9.61 8.02
C ALA A 158 -2.26 8.39 7.31
N ARG A 159 -1.81 8.07 6.09
CA ARG A 159 -2.24 6.87 5.37
C ARG A 159 -1.89 5.60 6.13
N LEU A 160 -0.66 5.48 6.63
CA LEU A 160 -0.24 4.31 7.38
C LEU A 160 -1.10 4.12 8.63
N LEU A 161 -1.37 5.18 9.40
CA LEU A 161 -2.29 5.10 10.54
C LEU A 161 -3.71 4.71 10.15
N LEU A 162 -4.24 5.20 9.03
CA LEU A 162 -5.56 4.80 8.53
C LEU A 162 -5.61 3.34 8.10
N GLN A 163 -4.54 2.83 7.50
CA GLN A 163 -4.44 1.41 7.15
C GLN A 163 -4.37 0.53 8.41
N MET A 164 -3.60 0.95 9.42
CA MET A 164 -3.47 0.23 10.68
C MET A 164 -4.71 0.30 11.56
N GLY A 165 -5.41 1.44 11.59
CA GLY A 165 -6.65 1.62 12.34
C GLY A 165 -7.81 0.75 11.82
N LEU A 166 -7.69 0.19 10.61
CA LEU A 166 -8.63 -0.80 10.08
C LEU A 166 -8.35 -2.22 10.57
N LEU A 167 -7.17 -2.49 11.14
CA LEU A 167 -6.81 -3.76 11.75
C LEU A 167 -7.27 -3.85 13.21
N THR A 168 -7.45 -2.70 13.84
CA THR A 168 -8.01 -2.57 15.19
C THR A 168 -9.53 -2.43 15.06
N GLU A 169 -10.22 -3.57 14.89
CA GLU A 169 -11.68 -3.65 14.70
C GLU A 169 -12.54 -3.04 15.84
N ASP A 170 -11.92 -2.49 16.89
CA ASP A 170 -12.62 -1.85 18.02
C ASP A 170 -12.84 -0.32 17.89
N ILE A 171 -12.43 0.31 16.78
CA ILE A 171 -12.71 1.74 16.59
C ILE A 171 -14.08 1.91 15.92
N GLY A 172 -15.12 1.65 16.71
CA GLY A 172 -16.53 1.64 16.30
C GLY A 172 -16.94 2.79 15.38
N THR A 173 -17.26 2.46 14.13
CA THR A 173 -18.50 2.84 13.43
C THR A 173 -18.51 2.15 12.07
N ASP A 174 -19.37 1.14 11.99
CA ASP A 174 -20.08 0.61 10.82
C ASP A 174 -19.40 0.75 9.45
N ARG A 175 -18.87 -0.38 8.96
CA ARG A 175 -18.91 -0.74 7.54
C ARG A 175 -18.59 -2.21 7.33
N ALA A 176 -19.63 -3.00 7.07
CA ALA A 176 -19.53 -4.33 6.50
C ALA A 176 -18.79 -4.26 5.14
N VAL A 177 -17.49 -4.55 5.14
CA VAL A 177 -16.73 -4.81 3.92
C VAL A 177 -16.95 -6.27 3.55
N THR A 178 -17.32 -6.51 2.29
CA THR A 178 -17.64 -7.85 1.78
C THR A 178 -16.40 -8.75 1.82
N PRO A 179 -16.49 -10.04 2.22
CA PRO A 179 -15.31 -10.90 2.46
C PRO A 179 -14.34 -11.05 1.27
N ARG A 180 -14.82 -10.93 0.03
CA ARG A 180 -13.99 -11.01 -1.18
C ARG A 180 -13.12 -9.77 -1.39
N LEU A 181 -13.62 -8.59 -1.01
CA LEU A 181 -12.84 -7.35 -1.01
C LEU A 181 -11.71 -7.40 0.03
N ASP A 182 -11.86 -8.23 1.06
CA ASP A 182 -10.88 -8.37 2.12
C ASP A 182 -9.66 -9.19 1.65
N ILE A 183 -9.86 -10.36 1.01
CA ILE A 183 -8.74 -11.22 0.57
C ILE A 183 -7.85 -10.54 -0.46
N ASP A 184 -8.42 -9.87 -1.47
CA ASP A 184 -7.61 -9.17 -2.49
C ASP A 184 -6.84 -8.00 -1.88
N ARG A 185 -7.40 -7.34 -0.87
CA ARG A 185 -6.72 -6.30 -0.10
C ARG A 185 -5.59 -6.87 0.74
N TRP A 186 -5.80 -8.00 1.44
CA TRP A 186 -4.77 -8.69 2.20
C TRP A 186 -3.60 -9.16 1.34
N ARG A 187 -3.87 -9.60 0.11
CA ARG A 187 -2.83 -9.91 -0.88
C ARG A 187 -1.94 -8.70 -1.17
N LEU A 188 -2.54 -7.56 -1.50
CA LEU A 188 -1.80 -6.32 -1.77
C LEU A 188 -0.98 -5.87 -0.54
N ILE A 189 -1.57 -5.97 0.65
CA ILE A 189 -0.90 -5.64 1.91
C ILE A 189 0.31 -6.56 2.15
N TYR A 190 0.14 -7.86 1.96
CA TYR A 190 1.19 -8.85 2.17
C TYR A 190 2.34 -8.64 1.19
N GLU A 191 2.02 -8.50 -0.09
CA GLU A 191 2.97 -8.22 -1.16
C GLU A 191 3.82 -6.98 -0.85
N ALA A 192 3.14 -5.85 -0.56
CA ALA A 192 3.81 -4.60 -0.30
C ALA A 192 4.60 -4.64 1.02
N ALA A 193 4.16 -5.42 2.01
CA ALA A 193 4.90 -5.63 3.25
C ALA A 193 6.21 -6.39 3.01
N VAL A 194 6.16 -7.49 2.25
CA VAL A 194 7.35 -8.28 1.92
C VAL A 194 8.33 -7.44 1.10
N ARG A 195 7.84 -6.71 0.08
CA ARG A 195 8.66 -5.80 -0.74
C ARG A 195 9.36 -4.75 0.11
N GLY A 196 8.58 -4.07 0.94
CA GLY A 196 9.08 -3.05 1.84
C GLY A 196 10.10 -3.57 2.85
N PHE A 197 9.89 -4.80 3.34
CA PHE A 197 10.76 -5.44 4.30
C PHE A 197 12.15 -5.63 3.71
N PHE A 198 12.22 -6.26 2.54
CA PHE A 198 13.51 -6.49 1.89
C PHE A 198 14.17 -5.17 1.46
N HIS A 199 13.41 -4.18 1.04
CA HIS A 199 13.96 -2.85 0.75
C HIS A 199 14.57 -2.17 1.98
N ALA A 200 13.93 -2.29 3.13
CA ALA A 200 14.39 -1.64 4.35
C ALA A 200 15.53 -2.39 5.06
N VAL A 201 15.55 -3.72 4.97
CA VAL A 201 16.50 -4.55 5.72
C VAL A 201 17.73 -4.91 4.90
N LEU A 202 17.60 -5.14 3.59
CA LEU A 202 18.75 -5.49 2.76
C LEU A 202 19.48 -4.23 2.31
N GLN A 203 20.72 -4.09 2.76
CA GLN A 203 21.65 -3.04 2.35
C GLN A 203 22.62 -3.55 1.27
N GLU A 204 23.60 -2.72 0.88
CA GLU A 204 24.64 -3.13 -0.07
C GLU A 204 25.31 -4.45 0.36
N PRO A 205 25.56 -5.39 -0.56
CA PRO A 205 25.50 -5.26 -2.02
C PRO A 205 24.11 -5.54 -2.64
N TRP A 206 23.06 -5.72 -1.83
CA TRP A 206 21.71 -5.97 -2.33
C TRP A 206 21.05 -4.69 -2.85
N ARG A 207 20.27 -4.84 -3.92
CA ARG A 207 19.43 -3.81 -4.51
C ARG A 207 18.00 -4.33 -4.59
N VAL A 208 17.09 -3.57 -3.99
CA VAL A 208 15.67 -3.89 -3.91
C VAL A 208 14.88 -2.62 -4.25
N ARG A 209 13.90 -2.72 -5.15
CA ARG A 209 13.02 -1.60 -5.51
C ARG A 209 11.73 -1.65 -4.68
N LEU A 210 11.22 -0.47 -4.31
CA LEU A 210 9.93 -0.30 -3.63
C LEU A 210 8.71 -0.44 -4.55
N ALA A 211 8.92 -0.23 -5.85
CA ALA A 211 7.90 -0.44 -6.85
C ALA A 211 7.98 -1.87 -7.40
N GLN A 212 6.82 -2.41 -7.80
CA GLN A 212 6.75 -3.62 -8.61
C GLN A 212 7.58 -3.42 -9.89
N GLU A 213 8.18 -4.51 -10.37
CA GLU A 213 8.99 -4.47 -11.58
C GLU A 213 8.24 -5.08 -12.75
N GLN A 214 8.06 -4.28 -13.80
CA GLN A 214 7.49 -4.73 -15.06
C GLN A 214 8.58 -5.28 -15.97
N HIS A 215 8.34 -6.47 -16.52
CA HIS A 215 9.21 -7.15 -17.46
C HIS A 215 8.56 -7.19 -18.83
N ARG A 216 9.37 -7.01 -19.88
CA ARG A 216 8.89 -7.14 -21.26
C ARG A 216 8.92 -8.60 -21.68
N TRP A 217 7.90 -9.03 -22.41
CA TRP A 217 7.91 -10.34 -23.04
C TRP A 217 9.03 -10.43 -24.09
N PRO A 218 9.83 -11.51 -24.08
CA PRO A 218 10.89 -11.72 -25.06
C PRO A 218 10.31 -12.22 -26.39
N LEU A 219 9.45 -11.41 -27.03
CA LEU A 219 8.82 -11.74 -28.30
C LEU A 219 9.87 -11.75 -29.43
N GLN A 220 9.82 -12.76 -30.27
CA GLN A 220 10.60 -12.86 -31.51
C GLN A 220 9.62 -12.99 -32.67
N ASP A 221 9.84 -12.21 -33.73
CA ASP A 221 9.01 -12.15 -34.95
C ASP A 221 7.48 -12.14 -34.69
N PRO A 222 6.96 -11.23 -33.84
CA PRO A 222 5.53 -11.21 -33.53
C PRO A 222 4.71 -10.80 -34.76
N SER A 223 3.60 -11.48 -34.98
CA SER A 223 2.58 -11.01 -35.92
C SER A 223 2.07 -9.62 -35.54
N ALA A 224 1.58 -8.88 -36.54
CA ALA A 224 1.07 -7.53 -36.34
C ALA A 224 -0.01 -7.51 -35.24
N GLY A 225 0.23 -6.71 -34.19
CA GLY A 225 -0.70 -6.54 -33.07
C GLY A 225 -0.51 -7.50 -31.89
N MET A 226 0.30 -8.56 -31.99
CA MET A 226 0.52 -9.54 -30.90
C MET A 226 0.95 -8.84 -29.60
N ALA A 227 1.93 -7.94 -29.67
CA ALA A 227 2.48 -7.24 -28.51
C ALA A 227 1.42 -6.47 -27.68
N ARG A 228 0.33 -6.02 -28.30
CA ARG A 228 -0.77 -5.29 -27.63
C ARG A 228 -1.62 -6.19 -26.75
N PHE A 229 -1.71 -7.48 -27.07
CA PHE A 229 -2.53 -8.46 -26.34
C PHE A 229 -1.72 -9.24 -25.30
N MET A 230 -0.40 -9.06 -25.27
CA MET A 230 0.42 -9.67 -24.22
C MET A 230 0.10 -9.03 -22.87
N PRO A 231 -0.11 -9.82 -21.81
CA PRO A 231 -0.35 -9.28 -20.48
C PRO A 231 0.90 -8.60 -19.93
N THR A 232 0.75 -7.67 -19.00
CA THR A 232 1.92 -7.11 -18.28
C THR A 232 2.54 -8.22 -17.41
N MET A 233 3.85 -8.47 -17.55
CA MET A 233 4.56 -9.31 -16.58
C MET A 233 5.05 -8.44 -15.44
N GLU A 234 4.53 -8.68 -14.25
CA GLU A 234 4.82 -7.89 -13.07
C GLU A 234 5.21 -8.82 -11.93
N THR A 235 6.41 -8.61 -11.39
CA THR A 235 6.91 -9.40 -10.26
C THR A 235 6.77 -8.60 -8.98
N ASP A 236 6.30 -9.27 -7.92
CA ASP A 236 6.09 -8.66 -6.60
C ASP A 236 7.38 -8.09 -6.01
N VAL A 237 8.45 -8.89 -5.95
CA VAL A 237 9.76 -8.48 -5.41
C VAL A 237 10.89 -9.10 -6.22
N VAL A 238 11.91 -8.29 -6.54
CA VAL A 238 13.16 -8.77 -7.13
C VAL A 238 14.34 -8.26 -6.32
N LEU A 239 15.09 -9.20 -5.74
CA LEU A 239 16.32 -8.94 -5.01
C LEU A 239 17.51 -9.17 -5.94
N ARG A 240 18.47 -8.25 -5.97
CA ARG A 240 19.67 -8.38 -6.81
C ARG A 240 20.94 -8.08 -6.02
N ARG A 241 21.97 -8.89 -6.22
CA ARG A 241 23.35 -8.57 -5.85
C ARG A 241 24.28 -9.08 -6.96
N PRO A 242 25.58 -8.72 -6.97
CA PRO A 242 26.52 -9.27 -7.95
C PRO A 242 26.47 -10.80 -7.98
N GLY A 243 26.22 -11.37 -9.17
CA GLY A 243 26.16 -12.81 -9.39
C GLY A 243 24.85 -13.49 -8.95
N GLU A 244 23.85 -12.76 -8.46
CA GLU A 244 22.63 -13.38 -7.94
C GLU A 244 21.37 -12.52 -8.06
N ARG A 245 20.27 -13.20 -8.41
CA ARG A 245 18.92 -12.63 -8.45
C ARG A 245 17.91 -13.58 -7.83
N ILE A 246 17.07 -13.04 -6.97
CA ILE A 246 15.97 -13.76 -6.35
C ILE A 246 14.66 -13.07 -6.75
N VAL A 247 13.77 -13.81 -7.39
CA VAL A 247 12.41 -13.37 -7.74
C VAL A 247 11.47 -13.96 -6.72
N ILE A 248 10.78 -13.12 -5.95
CA ILE A 248 9.82 -13.56 -4.93
C ILE A 248 8.42 -13.20 -5.44
N GLU A 249 7.56 -14.21 -5.49
CA GLU A 249 6.14 -14.08 -5.79
C GLU A 249 5.37 -14.43 -4.52
N THR A 250 4.56 -13.50 -4.04
CA THR A 250 3.82 -13.62 -2.80
C THR A 250 2.39 -14.08 -3.06
N LYS A 251 1.86 -14.93 -2.19
CA LYS A 251 0.50 -15.46 -2.33
C LYS A 251 -0.17 -15.59 -0.97
N PHE A 252 -1.29 -14.90 -0.78
CA PHE A 252 -2.04 -14.94 0.48
C PHE A 252 -3.07 -16.08 0.47
N THR A 253 -2.59 -17.32 0.60
CA THR A 253 -3.40 -18.55 0.65
C THR A 253 -2.52 -19.73 1.05
N SER A 254 -3.08 -20.91 1.31
CA SER A 254 -2.25 -22.12 1.49
C SER A 254 -1.50 -22.47 0.19
N PRO A 255 -0.21 -22.88 0.26
CA PRO A 255 0.56 -23.35 -0.89
C PRO A 255 0.08 -24.70 -1.43
N ILE A 256 -0.64 -25.48 -0.62
CA ILE A 256 -1.04 -26.85 -0.92
C ILE A 256 -2.45 -26.88 -1.52
N SER A 257 -2.64 -27.74 -2.51
CA SER A 257 -3.92 -28.17 -3.05
C SER A 257 -4.15 -29.64 -2.69
N VAL A 258 -5.34 -29.94 -2.16
CA VAL A 258 -5.77 -31.30 -1.83
C VAL A 258 -6.65 -31.82 -2.97
N HIS A 259 -6.27 -32.95 -3.58
CA HIS A 259 -7.05 -33.57 -4.64
C HIS A 259 -7.99 -34.63 -4.06
N SER A 260 -9.30 -34.44 -4.25
CA SER A 260 -10.38 -35.18 -3.55
C SER A 260 -10.63 -36.63 -4.00
N GLN A 261 -9.67 -37.29 -4.64
CA GLN A 261 -9.86 -38.66 -5.16
C GLN A 261 -8.81 -39.67 -4.67
N PHE A 262 -7.64 -39.22 -4.19
CA PHE A 262 -6.57 -40.11 -3.70
C PHE A 262 -5.77 -39.54 -2.50
N GLY A 263 -6.20 -38.42 -1.91
CA GLY A 263 -5.51 -37.81 -0.77
C GLY A 263 -4.13 -37.21 -1.09
N GLY A 264 -3.76 -37.11 -2.37
CA GLY A 264 -2.52 -36.51 -2.82
C GLY A 264 -2.51 -35.00 -2.59
N GLN A 265 -1.44 -34.50 -1.97
CA GLN A 265 -1.17 -33.08 -1.80
C GLN A 265 -0.17 -32.61 -2.86
N THR A 266 -0.45 -31.49 -3.51
CA THR A 266 0.48 -30.87 -4.48
C THR A 266 0.53 -29.37 -4.28
N PHE A 267 1.62 -28.72 -4.67
CA PHE A 267 1.62 -27.25 -4.74
C PHE A 267 0.63 -26.73 -5.78
N LYS A 268 0.12 -25.50 -5.55
CA LYS A 268 -0.77 -24.81 -6.48
C LYS A 268 -0.11 -24.58 -7.83
N ARG A 269 -0.68 -25.22 -8.87
CA ARG A 269 -0.16 -25.21 -10.24
C ARG A 269 -0.03 -23.80 -10.81
N ASP A 270 -1.07 -22.99 -10.66
CA ASP A 270 -1.10 -21.65 -11.26
C ASP A 270 0.00 -20.74 -10.71
N HIS A 271 0.33 -20.88 -9.42
CA HIS A 271 1.40 -20.10 -8.79
C HIS A 271 2.78 -20.55 -9.28
N LEU A 272 3.00 -21.87 -9.35
CA LEU A 272 4.24 -22.42 -9.90
C LEU A 272 4.44 -22.01 -11.35
N PHE A 273 3.40 -22.08 -12.18
CA PHE A 273 3.49 -21.70 -13.59
C PHE A 273 3.70 -20.20 -13.77
N GLN A 274 3.09 -19.36 -12.94
CA GLN A 274 3.35 -17.93 -12.95
C GLN A 274 4.81 -17.62 -12.63
N LEU A 275 5.35 -18.16 -11.53
CA LEU A 275 6.76 -17.96 -11.18
C LEU A 275 7.69 -18.53 -12.26
N GLN A 276 7.41 -19.73 -12.76
CA GLN A 276 8.19 -20.36 -13.83
C GLN A 276 8.23 -19.49 -15.09
N THR A 277 7.10 -18.85 -15.42
CA THR A 277 7.03 -17.91 -16.55
C THR A 277 8.03 -16.79 -16.36
N TYR A 278 8.09 -16.16 -15.18
CA TYR A 278 9.08 -15.11 -14.91
C TYR A 278 10.52 -15.60 -15.04
N LEU A 279 10.84 -16.75 -14.45
CA LEU A 279 12.23 -17.27 -14.46
C LEU A 279 12.71 -17.72 -15.84
N THR A 280 11.79 -18.02 -16.75
CA THR A 280 12.08 -18.44 -18.13
C THR A 280 12.07 -17.28 -19.11
N THR A 281 11.27 -16.24 -18.87
CA THR A 281 11.18 -15.07 -19.77
C THR A 281 12.17 -13.95 -19.41
N MET A 282 12.61 -13.87 -18.15
CA MET A 282 13.59 -12.87 -17.72
C MET A 282 14.92 -13.03 -18.45
N ALA A 283 15.52 -11.89 -18.81
CA ALA A 283 16.85 -11.85 -19.42
C ALA A 283 17.88 -12.53 -18.50
N ARG A 284 18.55 -13.56 -19.03
CA ARG A 284 19.62 -14.29 -18.37
C ARG A 284 20.88 -13.45 -18.36
N VAL A 285 21.48 -13.27 -17.19
CA VAL A 285 22.82 -12.70 -17.07
C VAL A 285 23.81 -13.85 -16.95
N PRO A 286 24.86 -13.91 -17.79
CA PRO A 286 25.87 -14.97 -17.69
C PRO A 286 26.50 -15.01 -16.30
N GLY A 287 26.59 -16.21 -15.72
CA GLY A 287 27.15 -16.43 -14.38
C GLY A 287 26.25 -16.00 -13.21
N GLU A 288 25.05 -15.49 -13.47
CA GLU A 288 24.08 -15.14 -12.42
C GLU A 288 23.31 -16.38 -11.96
N ARG A 289 23.27 -16.58 -10.64
CA ARG A 289 22.35 -17.54 -10.02
C ARG A 289 20.96 -16.92 -9.94
N LEU A 290 19.98 -17.60 -10.52
CA LEU A 290 18.58 -17.19 -10.48
C LEU A 290 17.78 -18.14 -9.59
N THR A 291 17.15 -17.58 -8.57
CA THR A 291 16.26 -18.31 -7.66
C THR A 291 14.86 -17.70 -7.71
N GLY A 292 13.84 -18.54 -7.84
CA GLY A 292 12.44 -18.17 -7.69
C GLY A 292 11.91 -18.65 -6.35
N VAL A 293 11.19 -17.79 -5.65
CA VAL A 293 10.58 -18.09 -4.35
C VAL A 293 9.08 -17.84 -4.43
N LEU A 294 8.29 -18.86 -4.13
CA LEU A 294 6.88 -18.66 -3.78
C LEU A 294 6.77 -18.49 -2.27
N LEU A 295 6.31 -17.32 -1.83
CA LEU A 295 6.21 -16.98 -0.41
C LEU A 295 4.75 -16.87 0.02
N TYR A 296 4.40 -17.59 1.07
CA TYR A 296 3.03 -17.69 1.59
C TYR A 296 2.98 -17.33 3.08
N PRO A 297 1.86 -16.81 3.60
CA PRO A 297 1.60 -16.89 5.03
C PRO A 297 1.36 -18.37 5.42
N GLN A 298 1.82 -18.76 6.60
CA GLN A 298 1.50 -20.06 7.17
C GLN A 298 0.03 -20.07 7.61
N VAL A 299 -0.70 -21.12 7.21
CA VAL A 299 -2.10 -21.34 7.62
C VAL A 299 -2.23 -22.62 8.45
N GLU A 300 -1.49 -23.67 8.05
CA GLU A 300 -1.47 -24.97 8.71
C GLU A 300 -0.01 -25.36 8.96
N ASP A 301 0.58 -26.12 8.04
CA ASP A 301 1.94 -26.62 8.16
C ASP A 301 3.00 -25.64 7.65
N ALA A 302 4.15 -25.63 8.32
CA ALA A 302 5.34 -24.96 7.85
C ALA A 302 5.90 -25.68 6.61
N VAL A 303 6.07 -24.95 5.51
CA VAL A 303 6.68 -25.42 4.28
C VAL A 303 7.96 -24.64 4.05
N ASP A 304 9.06 -25.34 3.83
CA ASP A 304 10.30 -24.77 3.31
C ASP A 304 10.99 -25.81 2.43
N MET A 305 10.65 -25.80 1.14
CA MET A 305 11.09 -26.82 0.19
C MET A 305 11.79 -26.16 -1.00
N THR A 306 12.91 -26.74 -1.42
CA THR A 306 13.74 -26.20 -2.51
C THR A 306 14.10 -27.30 -3.51
N ALA A 307 14.09 -26.98 -4.79
CA ALA A 307 14.51 -27.87 -5.86
C ALA A 307 15.16 -27.10 -7.03
N LYS A 308 16.05 -27.74 -7.78
CA LYS A 308 16.56 -27.21 -9.05
C LYS A 308 15.61 -27.57 -10.18
N VAL A 309 15.21 -26.58 -10.97
CA VAL A 309 14.39 -26.76 -12.18
C VAL A 309 15.12 -26.13 -13.36
N GLY A 310 15.68 -26.98 -14.21
CA GLY A 310 16.57 -26.55 -15.29
C GLY A 310 17.77 -25.76 -14.74
N ALA A 311 17.89 -24.49 -15.17
CA ALA A 311 19.00 -23.61 -14.83
C ALA A 311 18.70 -22.64 -13.65
N HIS A 312 17.64 -22.87 -12.87
CA HIS A 312 17.29 -22.03 -11.74
C HIS A 312 16.83 -22.86 -10.54
N THR A 313 16.89 -22.27 -9.36
CA THR A 313 16.38 -22.85 -8.12
C THR A 313 14.95 -22.38 -7.90
N LEU A 314 14.04 -23.27 -7.52
CA LEU A 314 12.72 -22.95 -7.02
C LEU A 314 12.65 -23.25 -5.53
N ARG A 315 12.06 -22.34 -4.76
CA ARG A 315 11.77 -22.50 -3.33
C ARG A 315 10.30 -22.17 -3.07
N VAL A 316 9.66 -22.99 -2.24
CA VAL A 316 8.33 -22.71 -1.70
C VAL A 316 8.49 -22.58 -0.20
N LYS A 317 8.11 -21.41 0.35
CA LYS A 317 8.25 -21.12 1.77
C LYS A 317 6.99 -20.50 2.35
N THR A 318 6.59 -20.93 3.55
CA THR A 318 5.60 -20.26 4.39
C THR A 318 6.28 -19.44 5.47
N ILE A 319 5.63 -18.35 5.90
CA ILE A 319 6.05 -17.49 7.01
C ILE A 319 4.95 -17.48 8.07
N ASP A 320 5.28 -17.78 9.31
CA ASP A 320 4.34 -17.69 10.42
C ASP A 320 4.12 -16.23 10.81
N LEU A 321 2.97 -15.68 10.40
CA LEU A 321 2.60 -14.29 10.69
C LEU A 321 2.05 -14.10 12.12
N THR A 322 1.87 -15.18 12.88
CA THR A 322 1.40 -15.13 14.28
C THR A 322 2.54 -15.01 15.29
N GLY A 323 3.79 -15.20 14.82
CA GLY A 323 5.00 -15.03 15.61
C GLY A 323 5.31 -13.58 15.99
N THR A 324 6.34 -13.39 16.79
CA THR A 324 6.84 -12.04 17.13
C THR A 324 7.46 -11.37 15.89
N SER A 325 7.55 -10.04 15.90
CA SER A 325 8.22 -9.27 14.84
C SER A 325 9.64 -9.76 14.55
N ALA A 326 10.37 -10.18 15.59
CA ALA A 326 11.72 -10.74 15.45
C ALA A 326 11.71 -12.09 14.72
N THR A 327 10.81 -13.00 15.09
CA THR A 327 10.67 -14.30 14.42
C THR A 327 10.32 -14.13 12.94
N ILE A 328 9.33 -13.28 12.63
CA ILE A 328 8.91 -13.01 11.24
C ILE A 328 10.09 -12.43 10.43
N ARG A 329 10.87 -11.53 11.04
CA ARG A 329 12.07 -10.95 10.42
C ARG A 329 13.09 -12.03 10.07
N ASP A 330 13.40 -12.91 11.00
CA ASP A 330 14.39 -13.97 10.80
C ASP A 330 13.93 -14.96 9.72
N GLU A 331 12.64 -15.31 9.71
CA GLU A 331 12.06 -16.15 8.67
C GLU A 331 12.14 -15.51 7.28
N LEU A 332 11.83 -14.22 7.16
CA LEU A 332 11.96 -13.47 5.91
C LEU A 332 13.43 -13.34 5.47
N LEU A 333 14.36 -13.11 6.39
CA LEU A 333 15.80 -13.08 6.09
C LEU A 333 16.32 -14.44 5.60
N SER A 334 15.77 -15.53 6.12
CA SER A 334 16.14 -16.88 5.68
C SER A 334 15.82 -17.16 4.20
N VAL A 335 14.91 -16.38 3.58
CA VAL A 335 14.63 -16.44 2.14
C VAL A 335 15.89 -16.18 1.33
N VAL A 336 16.73 -15.27 1.81
CA VAL A 336 17.96 -14.82 1.14
C VAL A 336 19.17 -15.68 1.52
N ALA A 337 19.16 -16.25 2.73
CA ALA A 337 20.27 -17.07 3.25
C ALA A 337 20.33 -18.49 2.64
N GLY A 338 19.19 -19.04 2.20
CA GLY A 338 19.06 -20.40 1.67
C GLY A 338 18.89 -20.51 0.16
N ALA A 339 19.05 -19.41 -0.59
CA ALA A 339 18.90 -19.34 -2.05
C ALA A 339 20.18 -19.70 -2.80
#